data_AF-A0A7S3HZA2-F1
#
_entry.id   AF-A0A7S3HZA2-F1
#
_cell.length_a   1.000
_cell.length_b   1.000
_cell.length_c   1.000
_cell.angle_alpha   90.00
_cell.angle_beta   90.00
_cell.angle_gamma   90.00
#
_symmetry.space_group_name_H-M   'P 1'
#
loop_
_entity.id
_entity.type
_entity.pdbx_description
1 polymer ?
#
loop_
_entity_poly.entity_id
_entity_poly.type
_entity_poly.pdbx_seq_one_letter_code
_entity_poly.pdbx_strand_id
1 'polypeptide(L)'
;MCIDNETMLCCQMCSLTRAVWLIAFAEILFLAGAIMIPSWVDISISACVLLSLSFILCFPTSVFVRRFAFLLYLILTILATVAVIFIALVMGFANGRLDKAMKDYCERHPDLYPGRFNTVDDCVSFVRTVSLTSYVLIFALVLIMRVCFCRILYYGLREQ
;
A
#
# COMPACT_ATOMS: atom_id res chain seq x y z
N MET A 1 -24.01 14.70 -7.04
CA MET A 1 -24.57 13.47 -6.44
C MET A 1 -25.01 13.88 -5.04
N CYS A 2 -25.91 13.15 -4.39
CA CYS A 2 -26.42 13.56 -3.07
C CYS A 2 -25.89 12.59 -2.03
N ILE A 3 -24.91 13.03 -1.25
CA ILE A 3 -24.61 12.45 0.06
C ILE A 3 -25.76 12.84 0.97
N ASP A 4 -26.50 11.83 1.38
CA ASP A 4 -27.42 11.96 2.50
C ASP A 4 -26.58 12.16 3.77
N ASN A 5 -26.69 13.36 4.36
CA ASN A 5 -25.90 13.79 5.51
C ASN A 5 -26.15 12.94 6.76
N GLU A 6 -27.28 12.24 6.84
CA GLU A 6 -27.60 11.35 7.96
C GLU A 6 -26.95 9.96 7.83
N THR A 7 -26.73 9.49 6.60
CA THR A 7 -26.27 8.10 6.35
C THR A 7 -24.86 8.00 5.77
N MET A 8 -24.23 9.12 5.37
CA MET A 8 -22.92 9.16 4.69
C MET A 8 -22.83 8.20 3.50
N LEU A 9 -23.95 8.01 2.79
CA LEU A 9 -24.04 7.19 1.59
C LEU A 9 -23.62 8.03 0.38
N CYS A 10 -22.48 7.71 -0.21
CA CYS A 10 -22.16 8.16 -1.56
C CYS A 10 -22.87 7.23 -2.54
N CYS A 11 -23.84 7.75 -3.30
CA CYS A 11 -24.49 7.07 -4.42
C CYS A 11 -24.93 5.63 -4.16
N GLN A 12 -26.03 5.47 -3.41
CA GLN A 12 -26.86 4.27 -3.31
C GLN A 12 -26.19 2.92 -2.94
N MET A 13 -24.86 2.76 -2.83
CA MET A 13 -24.26 1.45 -2.50
C MET A 13 -23.01 1.46 -1.59
N CYS A 14 -22.26 2.56 -1.44
CA CYS A 14 -21.07 2.57 -0.58
C CYS A 14 -21.13 3.67 0.50
N SER A 15 -21.25 3.25 1.77
CA SER A 15 -21.04 4.16 2.90
C SER A 15 -19.56 4.50 3.03
N LEU A 16 -19.26 5.74 3.42
CA LEU A 16 -17.90 6.21 3.71
C LEU A 16 -17.14 5.24 4.62
N THR A 17 -17.83 4.67 5.62
CA THR A 17 -17.32 3.67 6.55
C THR A 17 -16.85 2.41 5.84
N ARG A 18 -17.64 1.86 4.90
CA ARG A 18 -17.24 0.67 4.11
C ARG A 18 -16.01 0.95 3.25
N ALA A 19 -15.94 2.14 2.64
CA ALA A 19 -14.78 2.54 1.85
C ALA A 19 -13.51 2.64 2.72
N VAL A 20 -13.61 3.23 3.91
CA VAL A 20 -12.51 3.32 4.89
C VAL A 20 -12.01 1.92 5.29
N TRP A 21 -12.92 0.99 5.60
CA TRP A 21 -12.56 -0.38 5.96
C TRP A 21 -11.84 -1.13 4.84
N LEU A 22 -12.33 -0.97 3.61
CA LEU A 22 -11.77 -1.65 2.44
C LEU A 22 -10.34 -1.17 2.15
N ILE A 23 -10.07 0.11 2.37
CA ILE A 23 -8.71 0.66 2.24
C ILE A 23 -7.83 0.29 3.42
N ALA A 24 -8.36 0.31 4.65
CA ALA A 24 -7.60 -0.17 5.80
C ALA A 24 -7.14 -1.62 5.57
N PHE A 25 -8.00 -2.48 5.01
CA PHE A 25 -7.64 -3.84 4.63
C PHE A 25 -6.56 -3.89 3.54
N ALA A 26 -6.68 -3.07 2.49
CA ALA A 26 -5.68 -2.98 1.43
C ALA A 26 -4.31 -2.48 1.95
N GLU A 27 -4.30 -1.50 2.85
CA GLU A 27 -3.09 -0.98 3.50
C GLU A 27 -2.43 -2.02 4.41
N ILE A 28 -3.22 -2.85 5.11
CA ILE A 28 -2.68 -3.97 5.91
C ILE A 28 -2.01 -5.01 5.00
N LEU A 29 -2.61 -5.35 3.86
CA LEU A 29 -1.98 -6.25 2.87
C LEU A 29 -0.70 -5.64 2.29
N PHE A 30 -0.69 -4.34 2.02
CA PHE A 30 0.49 -3.62 1.58
C PHE A 30 1.60 -3.64 2.64
N LEU A 31 1.25 -3.43 3.91
CA LEU A 31 2.17 -3.50 5.05
C LEU A 31 2.80 -4.90 5.17
N ALA A 32 2.01 -5.97 4.98
CA ALA A 32 2.53 -7.34 4.96
C ALA A 32 3.55 -7.55 3.82
N GLY A 33 3.28 -7.01 2.63
CA GLY A 33 4.23 -7.02 1.52
C GLY A 33 5.51 -6.21 1.80
N ALA A 34 5.38 -5.04 2.42
CA ALA A 34 6.50 -4.18 2.80
C ALA A 34 7.38 -4.78 3.92
N ILE A 35 6.90 -5.76 4.69
CA ILE A 35 7.73 -6.51 5.62
C ILE A 35 8.68 -7.47 4.87
N MET A 36 8.29 -7.99 3.71
CA MET A 36 9.14 -8.88 2.91
C MET A 36 10.29 -8.14 2.22
N ILE A 37 10.09 -6.86 1.88
CA ILE A 37 11.12 -5.97 1.34
C ILE A 37 11.31 -4.87 2.37
N PRO A 38 12.27 -4.99 3.32
CA PRO A 38 12.33 -4.18 4.54
C PRO A 38 12.52 -2.68 4.25
N SER A 39 11.41 -2.02 3.93
CA SER A 39 11.30 -0.61 3.61
C SER A 39 10.63 0.09 4.78
N TRP A 40 11.46 0.62 5.68
CA TRP A 40 11.02 1.36 6.86
C TRP A 40 10.15 2.58 6.51
N VAL A 41 10.38 3.15 5.33
CA VAL A 41 9.63 4.30 4.81
C VAL A 41 8.19 3.89 4.49
N ASP A 42 8.00 2.78 3.77
CA ASP A 42 6.66 2.31 3.38
C ASP A 42 5.85 1.83 4.59
N ILE A 43 6.52 1.20 5.57
CA ILE A 43 5.91 0.81 6.85
C ILE A 43 5.40 2.06 7.60
N SER A 44 6.24 3.09 7.71
CA SER A 44 5.88 4.33 8.43
C SER A 44 4.72 5.07 7.75
N ILE A 45 4.73 5.14 6.42
CA ILE A 45 3.66 5.78 5.66
C ILE A 45 2.34 5.02 5.84
N SER A 46 2.36 3.70 5.72
CA SER A 46 1.16 2.85 5.85
C SER A 46 0.57 2.93 7.27
N ALA A 47 1.42 2.99 8.30
CA ALA A 47 0.99 3.20 9.68
C ALA A 47 0.31 4.57 9.87
N CYS A 48 0.89 5.64 9.33
CA CYS A 48 0.29 6.98 9.34
C CYS A 48 -1.05 7.03 8.60
N VAL A 49 -1.17 6.32 7.47
CA VAL A 49 -2.43 6.19 6.73
C VAL A 49 -3.48 5.49 7.58
N LEU A 50 -3.16 4.35 8.20
CA LEU A 50 -4.09 3.60 9.05
C LEU A 50 -4.55 4.42 10.28
N LEU A 51 -3.64 5.20 10.89
CA LEU A 51 -3.99 6.11 11.97
C LEU A 51 -4.94 7.21 11.48
N SER A 52 -4.70 7.79 10.30
CA SER A 52 -5.57 8.82 9.72
C SER A 52 -6.97 8.29 9.42
N LEU A 53 -7.08 7.06 8.91
CA LEU A 53 -8.35 6.37 8.65
C LEU A 53 -9.12 6.08 9.94
N SER A 54 -8.41 5.63 10.98
CA SER A 54 -8.99 5.41 12.31
C SER A 54 -9.55 6.71 12.90
N PHE A 55 -8.85 7.83 12.69
CA PHE A 55 -9.30 9.15 13.13
C PHE A 55 -10.59 9.60 12.44
N ILE A 56 -10.75 9.30 11.14
CA ILE A 56 -12.00 9.55 10.40
C ILE A 56 -13.17 8.72 10.98
N LEU A 57 -12.93 7.47 11.37
CA LEU A 57 -13.96 6.60 11.97
C LEU A 57 -14.40 7.09 13.36
N CYS A 58 -13.47 7.60 14.18
CA CYS A 58 -13.77 8.09 15.52
C CYS A 58 -14.50 9.44 15.52
N PHE A 59 -14.22 10.33 14.56
CA PHE A 59 -14.79 11.67 14.49
C PHE A 59 -15.45 11.93 13.12
N PRO A 60 -16.51 11.18 12.79
CA PRO A 60 -17.04 11.16 11.44
C PRO A 60 -17.74 12.48 11.08
N THR A 61 -18.25 13.27 12.04
CA THR A 61 -19.01 14.51 11.78
C THR A 61 -18.15 15.78 11.68
N SER A 62 -16.87 15.73 12.06
CA SER A 62 -16.02 16.92 12.08
C SER A 62 -15.46 17.25 10.69
N VAL A 63 -15.86 18.40 10.13
CA VAL A 63 -15.37 18.91 8.83
C VAL A 63 -13.86 19.13 8.85
N PHE A 64 -13.31 19.62 9.97
CA PHE A 64 -11.88 19.83 10.13
C PHE A 64 -11.10 18.52 10.03
N VAL A 65 -11.57 17.47 10.72
CA VAL A 65 -10.93 16.15 10.71
C VAL A 65 -10.93 15.55 9.31
N ARG A 66 -12.04 15.65 8.57
CA ARG A 66 -12.12 15.16 7.18
C ARG A 66 -11.17 15.90 6.24
N ARG A 67 -11.08 17.24 6.33
CA ARG A 67 -10.15 18.06 5.52
C ARG A 67 -8.70 17.74 5.83
N PHE A 68 -8.37 17.65 7.12
CA PHE A 68 -7.03 17.30 7.58
C PHE A 68 -6.64 15.89 7.13
N ALA A 69 -7.53 14.91 7.31
CA ALA A 69 -7.28 13.54 6.89
C ALA A 69 -7.15 13.40 5.37
N PHE A 70 -7.94 14.14 4.58
CA PHE A 70 -7.78 14.20 3.12
C PHE A 70 -6.41 14.75 2.71
N LEU A 71 -5.99 15.89 3.28
CA LEU A 71 -4.68 16.49 3.00
C LEU A 71 -3.54 15.57 3.39
N LEU A 72 -3.61 15.00 4.59
CA LEU A 72 -2.62 14.07 5.11
C LEU A 72 -2.53 12.81 4.23
N TYR A 73 -3.67 12.23 3.86
CA TYR A 73 -3.74 11.06 2.99
C TYR A 73 -3.16 11.35 1.60
N LEU A 74 -3.43 12.52 1.03
CA LEU A 74 -2.89 12.93 -0.26
C LEU A 74 -1.37 13.08 -0.22
N ILE A 75 -0.83 13.74 0.82
CA ILE A 75 0.62 13.90 1.01
C ILE A 75 1.29 12.52 1.19
N LEU A 76 0.73 11.66 2.03
CA LEU A 76 1.24 10.31 2.27
C LEU A 76 1.18 9.44 1.00
N THR A 77 0.15 9.61 0.18
CA THR A 77 0.03 8.91 -1.11
C THR A 77 1.12 9.32 -2.08
N ILE A 78 1.40 10.63 -2.19
CA ILE A 78 2.49 11.15 -3.03
C ILE A 78 3.84 10.62 -2.53
N LEU A 79 4.11 10.72 -1.23
CA LEU A 79 5.35 10.23 -0.62
C LEU A 79 5.56 8.73 -0.84
N ALA A 80 4.52 7.91 -0.65
CA ALA A 80 4.60 6.47 -0.92
C ALA A 80 4.90 6.20 -2.39
N THR A 81 4.29 6.95 -3.32
CA THR A 81 4.52 6.76 -4.75
C THR A 81 5.96 7.06 -5.13
N VAL A 82 6.53 8.14 -4.58
CA VAL A 82 7.95 8.48 -4.78
C VAL A 82 8.87 7.41 -4.17
N ALA A 83 8.56 6.93 -2.96
CA ALA A 83 9.32 5.89 -2.30
C ALA A 83 9.35 4.58 -3.10
N VAL A 84 8.19 4.13 -3.61
CA VAL A 84 8.11 2.92 -4.42
C VAL A 84 8.86 3.06 -5.75
N ILE A 85 8.77 4.21 -6.43
CA ILE A 85 9.54 4.46 -7.65
C ILE A 85 11.04 4.38 -7.35
N PHE A 86 11.50 4.99 -6.25
CA PHE A 86 12.90 4.94 -5.85
C PHE A 86 13.34 3.50 -5.56
N ILE A 87 12.54 2.72 -4.83
CA ILE A 87 12.82 1.32 -4.52
C ILE A 87 12.85 0.46 -5.78
N ALA A 88 11.92 0.66 -6.71
CA ALA A 88 11.88 -0.06 -7.98
C ALA A 88 13.12 0.24 -8.83
N LEU A 89 13.59 1.49 -8.87
CA LEU A 89 14.84 1.86 -9.53
C LEU A 89 16.05 1.21 -8.84
N VAL A 90 16.13 1.28 -7.51
CA VAL A 90 17.24 0.68 -6.77
C VAL A 90 17.27 -0.84 -6.93
N MET A 91 16.13 -1.53 -6.83
CA MET A 91 16.08 -2.98 -7.02
C MET A 91 16.30 -3.41 -8.48
N GLY A 92 15.90 -2.58 -9.45
CA GLY A 92 16.11 -2.85 -10.88
C GLY A 92 17.56 -2.67 -11.33
N PHE A 93 18.31 -1.75 -10.70
CA PHE A 93 19.68 -1.40 -11.11
C PHE A 93 20.78 -1.88 -10.15
N ALA A 94 20.49 -2.15 -8.87
CA ALA A 94 21.51 -2.51 -7.88
C ALA A 94 21.51 -4.01 -7.55
N ASN A 95 22.60 -4.71 -7.89
CA ASN A 95 22.91 -6.07 -7.41
C ASN A 95 23.52 -6.04 -6.00
N GLY A 96 22.81 -5.45 -5.03
CA GLY A 96 23.30 -5.16 -3.69
C GLY A 96 22.63 -5.95 -2.57
N ARG A 97 22.79 -5.49 -1.30
CA ARG A 97 22.35 -6.08 -0.01
C ARG A 97 21.09 -6.96 0.01
N LEU A 98 20.10 -6.68 -0.82
CA LEU A 98 18.88 -7.49 -0.95
C LEU A 98 19.17 -8.91 -1.47
N ASP A 99 20.14 -9.04 -2.38
CA ASP A 99 20.59 -10.32 -2.93
C ASP A 99 21.22 -11.19 -1.84
N LYS A 100 21.81 -10.59 -0.80
CA LYS A 100 22.33 -11.36 0.34
C LYS A 100 21.22 -12.03 1.15
N ALA A 101 20.14 -11.30 1.44
CA ALA A 101 19.00 -11.87 2.16
C ALA A 101 18.29 -12.95 1.34
N MET A 102 18.16 -12.74 0.02
CA MET A 102 17.60 -13.73 -0.90
C MET A 102 18.52 -14.95 -1.06
N LYS A 103 19.84 -14.74 -1.09
CA LYS A 103 20.85 -15.80 -1.14
C LYS A 103 20.81 -16.66 0.12
N ASP A 104 20.81 -16.03 1.30
CA ASP A 104 20.70 -16.74 2.58
C ASP A 104 19.38 -17.56 2.65
N TYR A 105 18.29 -17.07 2.04
CA TYR A 105 17.02 -17.80 1.95
C TYR A 105 17.11 -19.02 1.00
N CYS A 106 17.68 -18.84 -0.19
CA CYS A 106 17.89 -19.93 -1.16
C CYS A 106 18.84 -21.01 -0.62
N GLU A 107 19.89 -20.63 0.11
CA GLU A 107 20.85 -21.57 0.72
C GLU A 107 20.23 -22.36 1.88
N ARG A 108 19.31 -21.76 2.65
CA ARG A 108 18.62 -22.44 3.75
C ARG A 108 17.53 -23.40 3.28
N HIS A 109 16.98 -23.19 2.09
CA HIS A 109 15.84 -23.95 1.58
C HIS A 109 16.12 -24.53 0.17
N PRO A 110 17.11 -25.44 0.03
CA PRO A 110 17.47 -26.02 -1.26
C PRO A 110 16.33 -26.84 -1.89
N ASP A 111 15.41 -27.35 -1.06
CA ASP A 111 14.32 -28.24 -1.48
C ASP A 111 13.06 -27.50 -1.93
N LEU A 112 13.01 -26.15 -1.87
CA LEU A 112 11.78 -25.40 -2.16
C LEU A 112 11.34 -25.52 -3.64
N TYR A 113 12.27 -25.88 -4.54
CA TYR A 113 12.02 -26.13 -5.96
C TYR A 113 12.98 -27.20 -6.52
N PRO A 114 12.76 -28.49 -6.21
CA PRO A 114 13.69 -29.55 -6.58
C PRO A 114 13.83 -29.63 -8.09
N GLY A 115 15.08 -29.55 -8.59
CA GLY A 115 15.40 -29.65 -10.02
C GLY A 115 15.06 -28.42 -10.87
N ARG A 116 14.59 -27.32 -10.27
CA ARG A 116 14.23 -26.09 -11.02
C ARG A 116 15.42 -25.14 -11.20
N PHE A 117 16.35 -25.12 -10.25
CA PHE A 117 17.49 -24.21 -10.25
C PHE A 117 18.79 -25.01 -10.23
N ASN A 118 19.71 -24.69 -11.14
CA ASN A 118 21.03 -25.32 -11.21
C ASN A 118 22.07 -24.56 -10.37
N THR A 119 21.85 -23.27 -10.14
CA THR A 119 22.71 -22.41 -9.34
C THR A 119 21.92 -21.60 -8.32
N VAL A 120 22.59 -21.18 -7.23
CA VAL A 120 22.00 -20.27 -6.23
C VAL A 120 21.63 -18.93 -6.87
N ASP A 121 22.40 -18.48 -7.87
CA ASP A 121 22.15 -17.22 -8.58
C ASP A 121 20.85 -17.28 -9.40
N ASP A 122 20.51 -18.43 -9.98
CA ASP A 122 19.22 -18.64 -10.66
C ASP A 122 18.04 -18.55 -9.68
N CYS A 123 18.21 -19.12 -8.47
CA CYS A 123 17.22 -19.02 -7.40
C CYS A 123 17.03 -17.56 -6.95
N VAL A 124 18.12 -16.84 -6.71
CA VAL A 124 18.08 -15.44 -6.29
C VAL A 124 17.43 -14.57 -7.36
N SER A 125 17.80 -14.74 -8.63
CA SER A 125 17.20 -14.01 -9.75
C SER A 125 15.70 -14.25 -9.86
N PHE A 126 15.26 -15.52 -9.78
CA PHE A 126 13.85 -15.86 -9.80
C PHE A 126 13.07 -15.26 -8.62
N VAL A 127 13.57 -15.41 -7.40
CA VAL A 127 12.95 -14.86 -6.19
C VAL A 127 12.86 -13.34 -6.28
N ARG A 128 13.92 -12.68 -6.75
CA ARG A 128 13.94 -11.22 -7.00
C ARG A 128 12.89 -10.80 -8.01
N THR A 129 12.79 -11.46 -9.16
CA THR A 129 11.79 -11.12 -10.19
C THR A 129 10.37 -11.30 -9.66
N VAL A 130 10.09 -12.41 -8.98
CA VAL A 130 8.75 -12.68 -8.42
C VAL A 130 8.39 -11.66 -7.34
N SER A 131 9.31 -11.38 -6.41
CA SER A 131 9.07 -10.42 -5.32
C SER A 131 8.93 -8.97 -5.81
N LEU A 132 9.74 -8.55 -6.79
CA LEU A 132 9.59 -7.23 -7.40
C LEU A 132 8.27 -7.11 -8.17
N THR A 133 7.92 -8.13 -8.94
CA THR A 133 6.67 -8.15 -9.73
C THR A 133 5.44 -8.13 -8.81
N SER A 134 5.43 -8.95 -7.75
CA SER A 134 4.34 -8.96 -6.78
C SER A 134 4.23 -7.63 -6.03
N TYR A 135 5.37 -7.04 -5.63
CA TYR A 135 5.40 -5.74 -4.99
C TYR A 135 4.81 -4.63 -5.86
N VAL A 136 5.24 -4.55 -7.13
CA VAL A 136 4.72 -3.56 -8.09
C VAL A 136 3.24 -3.76 -8.35
N LEU A 137 2.77 -5.01 -8.48
CA LEU A 137 1.37 -5.31 -8.74
C LEU A 137 0.47 -4.95 -7.54
N ILE A 138 0.89 -5.28 -6.32
CA ILE A 138 0.19 -4.89 -5.08
C ILE A 138 0.18 -3.37 -4.96
N PHE A 139 1.31 -2.70 -5.21
CA PHE A 139 1.39 -1.24 -5.18
C PHE A 139 0.44 -0.59 -6.20
N ALA A 140 0.38 -1.09 -7.43
CA ALA A 140 -0.52 -0.57 -8.45
C ALA A 140 -1.99 -0.70 -8.03
N LEU A 141 -2.38 -1.84 -7.46
CA LEU A 141 -3.72 -2.05 -6.91
C LEU A 141 -4.01 -1.05 -5.77
N VAL A 142 -3.10 -0.92 -4.81
CA VAL A 142 -3.24 0.02 -3.70
C VAL A 142 -3.36 1.45 -4.23
N LEU A 143 -2.54 1.86 -5.19
CA LEU A 143 -2.58 3.20 -5.77
C LEU A 143 -3.92 3.50 -6.44
N ILE A 144 -4.49 2.57 -7.20
CA ILE A 144 -5.84 2.72 -7.77
C ILE A 144 -6.87 2.92 -6.65
N MET A 145 -6.79 2.10 -5.59
CA MET A 145 -7.67 2.23 -4.43
C MET A 145 -7.51 3.58 -3.73
N ARG A 146 -6.28 4.09 -3.57
CA ARG A 146 -5.99 5.40 -2.99
C ARG A 146 -6.59 6.53 -3.83
N VAL A 147 -6.47 6.45 -5.16
CA VAL A 147 -7.07 7.43 -6.08
C VAL A 147 -8.60 7.42 -5.98
N CYS A 148 -9.21 6.23 -5.97
CA CYS A 148 -10.66 6.07 -5.77
C CYS A 148 -11.10 6.68 -4.44
N PHE A 149 -10.36 6.46 -3.36
CA PHE A 149 -10.68 7.02 -2.06
C PHE A 149 -10.52 8.52 -1.97
N CYS A 150 -9.44 9.07 -2.55
CA CYS A 150 -9.25 10.51 -2.66
C CYS A 150 -10.45 11.17 -3.33
N ARG A 151 -11.00 10.55 -4.39
CA ARG A 151 -12.24 11.03 -5.01
C ARG A 151 -13.42 10.96 -4.05
N ILE A 152 -13.63 9.83 -3.36
CA ILE A 152 -14.73 9.67 -2.40
C ILE A 152 -14.65 10.73 -1.29
N LEU A 153 -13.46 10.94 -0.70
CA LEU A 153 -13.23 11.96 0.31
C LEU A 153 -13.43 13.37 -0.23
N TYR A 154 -12.95 13.67 -1.44
CA TYR A 154 -13.10 14.98 -2.07
C TYR A 154 -14.57 15.33 -2.33
N TYR A 155 -15.35 14.39 -2.88
CA TYR A 155 -16.78 14.60 -3.07
C TYR A 155 -17.53 14.69 -1.72
N GLY A 156 -17.13 13.87 -0.74
CA GLY A 156 -17.63 13.95 0.64
C GLY A 156 -17.33 15.26 1.37
N LEU A 157 -16.36 16.04 0.88
CA LEU A 157 -16.02 17.37 1.38
C LEU A 157 -16.74 18.51 0.65
N ARG A 158 -17.19 18.29 -0.59
CA ARG A 158 -17.81 19.31 -1.45
C ARG A 158 -19.33 19.37 -1.38
N GLU A 159 -19.97 18.30 -0.89
CA GLU A 159 -21.42 18.21 -0.74
C GLU A 159 -21.91 18.72 0.64
N GLN A 160 -21.01 19.34 1.43
CA GLN A 160 -21.31 20.13 2.64
C GLN A 160 -21.29 21.61 2.32
#